data_AF-A0A3A8Z4A3-F1
#
_entry.id   AF-A0A3A8Z4A3-F1
#
_cell.length_a   1.000
_cell.length_b   1.000
_cell.length_c   1.000
_cell.angle_alpha   90.00
_cell.angle_beta   90.00
_cell.angle_gamma   90.00
#
_symmetry.space_group_name_H-M   'P 1'
#
loop_
_entity.id
_entity.type
_entity.pdbx_description
1 polymer ?
#
loop_
_entity_poly.entity_id
_entity_poly.type
_entity_poly.pdbx_seq_one_letter_code
_entity_poly.pdbx_strand_id
1 'polypeptide(L)'
;MEKQKDDHAEKIAKIVETAMALPEEMQDILCWAMEDYPALEEMARKSDMTLEQIEREMLKALLEEDCKTLVRLYITKSVKESKENEEI
;
A
#
# COMPACT_ATOMS: atom_id res chain seq x y z
N MET A 1 -12.82 10.49 25.70
CA MET A 1 -13.03 10.23 24.25
C MET A 1 -12.29 11.21 23.34
N GLU A 2 -11.71 12.32 23.85
CA GLU A 2 -10.94 13.28 23.01
C GLU A 2 -9.53 12.79 22.63
N LYS A 3 -8.80 12.13 23.54
CA LYS A 3 -7.41 11.68 23.29
C LYS A 3 -7.20 10.70 22.12
N GLN A 4 -8.22 9.92 21.74
CA GLN A 4 -8.09 8.97 20.62
C GLN A 4 -8.26 9.64 19.25
N LYS A 5 -8.99 10.77 19.17
CA LYS A 5 -9.17 11.50 17.91
C LYS A 5 -7.95 12.34 17.55
N ASP A 6 -7.30 12.94 18.56
CA ASP A 6 -6.03 13.67 18.39
C ASP A 6 -4.92 12.78 17.85
N ASP A 7 -4.77 11.56 18.37
CA ASP A 7 -3.71 10.62 17.95
C ASP A 7 -3.90 10.14 16.49
N HIS A 8 -5.14 10.00 16.03
CA HIS A 8 -5.41 9.60 14.65
C HIS A 8 -5.14 10.73 13.65
N ALA A 9 -5.55 11.95 13.98
CA ALA A 9 -5.27 13.13 13.16
C ALA A 9 -3.77 13.40 13.07
N GLU A 10 -3.03 13.26 14.17
CA GLU A 10 -1.57 13.41 14.20
C GLU A 10 -0.87 12.37 13.31
N LYS A 11 -1.36 11.12 13.32
CA LYS A 11 -0.83 10.05 12.45
C LYS A 11 -1.08 10.35 10.97
N ILE A 12 -2.28 10.78 10.62
CA ILE A 12 -2.61 11.18 9.24
C ILE A 12 -1.72 12.35 8.81
N ALA A 13 -1.57 13.37 9.65
CA ALA A 13 -0.72 14.52 9.34
C ALA A 13 0.72 14.11 9.03
N LYS A 14 1.31 13.23 9.85
CA LYS A 14 2.67 12.69 9.61
C LYS A 14 2.79 11.91 8.30
N ILE A 15 1.76 11.13 7.94
CA ILE A 15 1.73 10.39 6.68
C ILE A 15 1.72 11.37 5.49
N VAL A 16 0.86 12.38 5.56
CA VAL A 16 0.75 13.41 4.52
C VAL A 16 2.06 14.20 4.40
N GLU A 17 2.64 14.65 5.52
CA GLU A 17 3.93 15.35 5.52
C GLU A 17 5.05 14.50 4.92
N THR A 18 5.11 13.22 5.27
CA THR A 18 6.11 12.29 4.73
C THR A 18 5.91 12.09 3.23
N ALA A 19 4.65 11.93 2.78
CA ALA A 19 4.33 11.79 1.37
C ALA A 19 4.73 13.05 0.58
N MET A 20 4.45 14.24 1.10
CA MET A 20 4.82 15.52 0.47
C MET A 20 6.33 15.78 0.42
N ALA A 21 7.12 15.09 1.25
CA ALA A 21 8.58 15.19 1.24
C ALA A 21 9.24 14.27 0.19
N LEU A 22 8.47 13.38 -0.46
CA LEU A 22 8.98 12.50 -1.51
C LEU A 22 9.17 13.26 -2.84
N PRO A 23 9.95 12.72 -3.78
CA PRO A 23 9.99 13.22 -5.15
C PRO A 23 8.60 13.27 -5.80
N GLU A 24 8.36 14.23 -6.69
CA GLU A 24 7.07 14.46 -7.35
C GLU A 24 6.52 13.18 -8.02
N GLU A 25 7.37 12.42 -8.70
CA GLU A 25 6.98 11.14 -9.31
C GLU A 25 6.43 10.13 -8.29
N MET A 26 7.00 10.07 -7.09
CA MET A 26 6.53 9.19 -6.02
C MET A 26 5.23 9.72 -5.40
N GLN A 27 5.07 11.04 -5.32
CA GLN A 27 3.82 11.66 -4.89
C GLN A 27 2.69 11.32 -5.85
N ASP A 28 2.92 11.42 -7.17
CA ASP A 28 1.94 11.07 -8.20
C ASP A 28 1.50 9.61 -8.11
N ILE A 29 2.42 8.70 -7.82
CA ILE A 29 2.11 7.29 -7.64
C ILE A 29 1.27 7.06 -6.39
N LEU A 30 1.57 7.75 -5.29
CA LEU A 30 0.76 7.67 -4.07
C LEU A 30 -0.63 8.28 -4.27
N CYS A 31 -0.74 9.42 -4.95
CA CYS A 31 -2.02 10.04 -5.31
C CYS A 31 -2.86 9.08 -6.17
N TRP A 32 -2.27 8.51 -7.21
CA TRP A 32 -2.91 7.47 -8.03
C TRP A 32 -3.40 6.30 -7.18
N ALA A 33 -2.56 5.77 -6.29
CA ALA A 33 -2.92 4.62 -5.46
C ALA A 33 -4.04 4.94 -4.47
N MET A 34 -4.11 6.18 -3.97
CA MET A 34 -5.20 6.64 -3.08
C MET A 34 -6.52 6.84 -3.84
N GLU A 35 -6.47 7.43 -5.03
CA GLU A 35 -7.65 7.64 -5.89
C GLU A 35 -8.26 6.32 -6.35
N ASP A 36 -7.41 5.36 -6.76
CA ASP A 36 -7.82 4.05 -7.27
C ASP A 36 -7.82 2.93 -6.20
N TYR A 37 -7.67 3.28 -4.92
CA TYR A 37 -7.52 2.28 -3.84
C TYR A 37 -8.62 1.19 -3.85
N PRO A 38 -9.92 1.51 -3.99
CA PRO A 38 -10.97 0.47 -4.00
C PRO A 38 -10.78 -0.57 -5.12
N ALA A 39 -10.33 -0.12 -6.31
CA ALA A 39 -10.08 -1.00 -7.44
C ALA A 39 -8.82 -1.84 -7.20
N LEU A 40 -7.75 -1.24 -6.65
CA LEU A 40 -6.51 -1.93 -6.28
C LEU A 40 -6.75 -3.00 -5.22
N GLU A 41 -7.59 -2.70 -4.22
CA GLU A 41 -7.98 -3.64 -3.19
C GLU A 41 -8.82 -4.81 -3.76
N GLU A 42 -9.76 -4.53 -4.67
CA GLU A 42 -10.53 -5.59 -5.34
C GLU A 42 -9.63 -6.51 -6.17
N MET A 43 -8.67 -5.94 -6.91
CA MET A 43 -7.66 -6.71 -7.65
C MET A 43 -6.81 -7.56 -6.70
N ALA A 44 -6.37 -6.98 -5.58
CA ALA A 44 -5.63 -7.70 -4.55
C ALA A 44 -6.41 -8.90 -3.99
N ARG A 45 -7.70 -8.72 -3.69
CA ARG A 45 -8.57 -9.79 -3.17
C ARG A 45 -8.77 -10.94 -4.15
N LYS A 46 -8.77 -10.65 -5.46
CA LYS A 46 -8.91 -11.63 -6.55
C LYS A 46 -7.57 -12.25 -6.98
N SER A 47 -6.45 -11.81 -6.42
CA SER A 47 -5.14 -12.31 -6.79
C SER A 47 -4.90 -13.72 -6.26
N ASP A 48 -4.59 -14.64 -7.17
CA ASP A 48 -4.19 -16.02 -6.85
C ASP A 48 -2.70 -16.14 -6.48
N MET A 49 -1.96 -15.03 -6.43
CA MET A 49 -0.53 -15.07 -6.10
C MET A 49 -0.31 -15.55 -4.66
N THR A 50 0.72 -16.35 -4.43
CA THR A 50 1.20 -16.66 -3.07
C THR A 50 2.01 -15.50 -2.49
N LEU A 51 2.19 -15.44 -1.16
CA LEU A 51 3.05 -14.43 -0.52
C LEU A 51 4.49 -14.48 -1.09
N GLU A 52 5.04 -15.68 -1.27
CA GLU A 52 6.37 -15.86 -1.88
C GLU A 52 6.45 -15.33 -3.31
N GLN A 53 5.39 -15.51 -4.10
CA GLN A 53 5.32 -14.95 -5.46
C GLN A 53 5.26 -13.43 -5.41
N ILE A 54 4.48 -12.86 -4.49
CA ILE A 54 4.38 -11.40 -4.32
C ILE A 54 5.75 -10.81 -3.95
N GLU A 55 6.47 -11.41 -3.00
CA GLU A 55 7.79 -10.93 -2.59
C GLU A 55 8.82 -10.98 -3.73
N ARG A 56 8.81 -12.04 -4.55
CA ARG A 56 9.67 -12.11 -5.74
C ARG A 56 9.34 -11.02 -6.76
N GLU A 57 8.07 -10.81 -7.05
CA GLU A 57 7.65 -9.76 -8.00
C GLU A 57 7.91 -8.35 -7.44
N MET A 58 7.84 -8.15 -6.12
CA MET A 58 8.21 -6.87 -5.50
C MET A 58 9.69 -6.55 -5.70
N LEU A 59 10.57 -7.54 -5.50
CA LEU A 59 12.00 -7.36 -5.75
C LEU A 59 12.27 -7.03 -7.22
N LYS A 60 11.57 -7.70 -8.14
CA LYS A 60 11.67 -7.41 -9.56
C LYS A 60 11.21 -5.99 -9.90
N ALA A 61 10.04 -5.58 -9.40
CA ALA A 61 9.51 -4.23 -9.62
C ALA A 61 10.44 -3.15 -9.04
N LEU A 62 11.08 -3.41 -7.90
CA LEU A 62 12.08 -2.52 -7.33
C LEU A 62 13.33 -2.39 -8.22
N LEU A 63 13.84 -3.50 -8.77
CA LEU A 63 14.99 -3.49 -9.67
C LEU A 63 14.69 -2.82 -11.02
N GLU A 64 13.44 -2.90 -11.47
CA GLU A 64 12.96 -2.27 -12.71
C GLU A 64 12.47 -0.83 -12.49
N GLU A 65 12.55 -0.32 -11.26
CA GLU A 65 12.01 1.00 -10.86
C GLU A 65 10.50 1.17 -11.21
N ASP A 66 9.76 0.06 -11.33
CA ASP A 66 8.31 0.05 -11.56
C ASP A 66 7.55 0.26 -10.25
N CYS A 67 7.57 1.50 -9.78
CA CYS A 67 6.97 1.89 -8.52
C CYS A 67 5.45 1.71 -8.48
N LYS A 68 4.74 1.78 -9.63
CA LYS A 68 3.30 1.49 -9.69
C LYS A 68 3.01 0.02 -9.42
N THR A 69 3.76 -0.88 -10.06
CA THR A 69 3.64 -2.32 -9.79
C THR A 69 4.03 -2.64 -8.35
N LEU A 70 5.08 -2.00 -7.82
CA LEU A 70 5.52 -2.19 -6.44
C LEU A 70 4.42 -1.82 -5.44
N VAL A 71 3.77 -0.66 -5.59
CA VAL A 71 2.67 -0.22 -4.71
C VAL A 71 1.48 -1.20 -4.79
N ARG A 72 1.10 -1.64 -5.98
CA ARG A 72 0.03 -2.64 -6.15
C ARG A 72 0.36 -3.96 -5.43
N LEU A 73 1.61 -4.40 -5.49
CA LEU A 73 2.06 -5.62 -4.82
C LEU A 73 2.08 -5.47 -3.30
N TYR A 74 2.47 -4.31 -2.77
CA TYR A 74 2.34 -4.01 -1.34
C TYR A 74 0.88 -4.10 -0.86
N ILE A 75 -0.06 -3.48 -1.58
CA ILE A 75 -1.50 -3.58 -1.27
C ILE A 75 -1.95 -5.04 -1.31
N THR A 76 -1.51 -5.79 -2.34
CA THR A 76 -1.85 -7.22 -2.48
C THR A 76 -1.33 -8.06 -1.31
N LYS A 77 -0.08 -7.81 -0.88
CA LYS A 77 0.53 -8.46 0.27
C LYS A 77 -0.27 -8.18 1.54
N SER A 78 -0.56 -6.90 1.83
CA SER A 78 -1.30 -6.50 3.04
C SER A 78 -2.70 -7.09 3.10
N VAL A 79 -3.42 -7.17 1.97
CA VAL A 79 -4.74 -7.80 1.91
C VAL A 79 -4.66 -9.30 2.21
N LYS A 80 -3.63 -10.00 1.74
CA LYS A 80 -3.45 -11.43 2.02
C LYS A 80 -3.04 -11.71 3.46
N GLU A 81 -2.07 -10.97 3.98
CA GLU A 81 -1.62 -11.09 5.38
C GLU A 81 -2.76 -10.81 6.36
N SER A 82 -3.66 -9.87 6.02
CA SER A 82 -4.83 -9.57 6.85
C SER A 82 -5.83 -10.73 6.89
N LYS A 83 -5.97 -11.51 5.81
CA LYS A 83 -6.82 -12.72 5.78
C LYS A 83 -6.20 -13.86 6.59
N GLU A 84 -4.89 -14.08 6.48
CA GLU A 84 -4.20 -15.13 7.25
C GLU A 84 -4.31 -14.89 8.76
N ASN A 85 -4.34 -13.63 9.20
CA ASN A 85 -4.53 -13.27 10.61
C ASN A 85 -5.98 -13.37 11.12
N GLU A 86 -6.99 -13.40 10.24
CA GLU A 86 -8.40 -13.59 10.64
C GLU A 86 -8.80 -15.07 10.77
N GLU A 87 -7.99 -15.98 10.21
CA GLU A 87 -8.23 -17.44 10.26
C GLU A 87 -7.56 -18.13 11.48
N ILE A 88 -6.98 -17.38 12.42
CA ILE A 88 -6.35 -17.84 13.68
C ILE A 88 -7.20 -17.48 14.89
#